data_AF-A0A9D8AJD0-F1
#
_entry.id   AF-A0A9D8AJD0-F1
#
_cell.length_a   1.000
_cell.length_b   1.000
_cell.length_c   1.000
_cell.angle_alpha   90.00
_cell.angle_beta   90.00
_cell.angle_gamma   90.00
#
_symmetry.space_group_name_H-M   'P 1'
#
loop_
_entity.id
_entity.type
_entity.pdbx_description
1 polymer ?
#
loop_
_entity_poly.entity_id
_entity_poly.type
_entity_poly.pdbx_seq_one_letter_code
_entity_poly.pdbx_strand_id
1 'polypeptide(L)'
;MEFSIATKTVPFVNDSEGIIRIGDTRVTLNTVITAFKNGSTCEEIVYQYPVLKLADVYSAISYYLNDQDRVESYLEKHDRLAESIKENIQSHFDTKMIRERLLKRKNAKE
;
A
#
# COMPACT_ATOMS: atom_id res chain seq x y z
N MET A 1 8.51 33.46 -25.10
CA MET A 1 8.17 32.65 -23.91
C MET A 1 9.27 31.64 -23.73
N GLU A 2 10.06 31.76 -22.66
CA GLU A 2 11.01 30.73 -22.27
C GLU A 2 10.30 29.73 -21.35
N PHE A 3 10.33 28.44 -21.70
CA PHE A 3 9.92 27.37 -20.81
C PHE A 3 11.16 26.84 -20.10
N SER A 4 11.26 27.07 -18.79
CA SER A 4 12.29 26.48 -17.95
C SER A 4 11.84 25.08 -17.51
N ILE A 5 12.71 24.08 -17.68
CA ILE A 5 12.46 22.72 -17.23
C ILE A 5 12.81 22.66 -15.74
N ALA A 6 11.79 22.57 -14.89
CA ALA A 6 11.96 22.32 -13.46
C ALA A 6 11.72 20.83 -13.16
N THR A 7 12.73 20.15 -12.62
CA THR A 7 12.59 18.76 -12.19
C THR A 7 11.78 18.73 -10.89
N LYS A 8 10.55 18.22 -10.94
CA LYS A 8 9.76 17.96 -9.74
C LYS A 8 10.20 16.62 -9.13
N THR A 9 10.58 16.62 -7.87
CA THR A 9 10.88 15.40 -7.13
C THR A 9 9.60 14.58 -6.94
N VAL A 10 9.71 13.26 -7.09
CA VAL A 10 8.59 12.34 -6.84
C VAL A 10 8.16 12.49 -5.38
N PRO A 11 6.85 12.57 -5.08
CA PRO A 11 6.36 12.87 -3.74
C PRO A 11 6.43 11.64 -2.83
N PHE A 12 7.62 11.09 -2.62
CA PHE A 12 7.85 9.95 -1.73
C PHE A 12 8.31 10.44 -0.37
N VAL A 13 7.56 10.08 0.66
CA VAL A 13 7.92 10.34 2.06
C VAL A 13 8.20 9.00 2.71
N ASN A 14 9.43 8.81 3.19
CA ASN A 14 9.80 7.63 3.97
C ASN A 14 9.40 7.83 5.43
N ASP A 15 8.67 6.87 5.98
CA ASP A 15 8.40 6.80 7.41
C ASP A 15 9.61 6.27 8.18
N SER A 16 9.62 6.38 9.52
CA SER A 16 10.68 5.85 10.39
C SER A 16 10.86 4.33 10.28
N GLU A 17 9.83 3.63 9.77
CA GLU A 17 9.83 2.19 9.52
C GLU A 17 10.22 1.82 8.07
N GLY A 18 10.64 2.79 7.24
CA GLY A 18 11.03 2.56 5.85
C GLY A 18 9.85 2.34 4.89
N ILE A 19 8.63 2.72 5.32
CA ILE A 19 7.43 2.67 4.47
C ILE A 19 7.38 3.92 3.60
N ILE A 20 7.27 3.74 2.29
CA ILE A 20 7.14 4.84 1.33
C ILE A 20 5.67 5.24 1.22
N ARG A 21 5.38 6.51 1.52
CA ARG A 21 4.06 7.15 1.39
C ARG A 21 4.03 8.13 0.21
N ILE A 22 2.84 8.36 -0.34
CA ILE A 22 2.62 9.33 -1.42
C ILE A 22 2.22 10.68 -0.84
N GLY A 23 3.01 11.71 -1.13
CA GLY A 23 2.82 13.07 -0.64
C GLY A 23 2.77 13.14 0.89
N ASP A 24 1.91 14.02 1.40
CA ASP A 24 1.63 14.15 2.84
C ASP A 24 0.45 13.25 3.27
N THR A 25 0.25 12.12 2.58
CA THR A 25 -0.88 11.22 2.83
C THR A 25 -0.44 9.96 3.57
N ARG A 26 -1.42 9.26 4.15
CA ARG A 26 -1.18 7.93 4.73
C ARG A 26 -1.20 6.80 3.72
N VAL A 27 -1.46 7.07 2.44
CA VAL A 27 -1.50 6.04 1.39
C VAL A 27 -0.07 5.68 1.02
N THR A 28 0.22 4.37 1.00
CA THR A 28 1.55 3.86 0.70
C THR A 28 1.75 3.69 -0.79
N LEU A 29 3.03 3.67 -1.20
CA LEU A 29 3.41 3.31 -2.56
C LEU A 29 2.85 1.94 -2.96
N ASN A 30 2.87 0.96 -2.04
CA ASN A 30 2.34 -0.38 -2.29
C ASN A 30 0.87 -0.35 -2.71
N THR A 31 0.04 0.43 -2.02
CA THR A 31 -1.39 0.56 -2.34
C THR A 31 -1.60 1.09 -3.77
N VAL A 32 -0.87 2.13 -4.15
CA VAL A 32 -0.99 2.75 -5.49
C VAL A 32 -0.51 1.80 -6.58
N ILE A 33 0.65 1.16 -6.40
CA ILE A 33 1.22 0.26 -7.40
C ILE A 33 0.38 -1.01 -7.54
N THR A 34 -0.15 -1.55 -6.44
CA THR A 34 -1.04 -2.71 -6.49
C THR A 34 -2.34 -2.39 -7.24
N ALA A 35 -2.97 -1.24 -6.96
CA ALA A 35 -4.17 -0.83 -7.69
C ALA A 35 -3.89 -0.66 -9.20
N PHE A 36 -2.75 -0.06 -9.55
CA PHE A 36 -2.32 0.06 -10.94
C PHE A 36 -2.08 -1.31 -11.60
N LYS A 37 -1.38 -2.23 -10.93
CA LYS A 37 -1.17 -3.62 -11.41
C LYS A 37 -2.49 -4.39 -11.59
N ASN A 38 -3.51 -4.06 -10.80
CA ASN A 38 -4.86 -4.61 -10.93
C ASN A 38 -5.70 -3.97 -12.05
N GLY A 39 -5.11 -3.05 -12.83
CA GLY A 39 -5.76 -2.42 -13.99
C GLY A 39 -6.47 -1.10 -13.68
N SER A 40 -6.38 -0.57 -12.47
CA SER A 40 -6.93 0.76 -12.17
C SER A 40 -6.11 1.87 -12.82
N THR A 41 -6.81 2.82 -13.43
CA THR A 41 -6.24 4.07 -13.95
C THR A 41 -5.84 5.01 -12.79
N CYS A 42 -5.04 6.04 -13.09
CA CYS A 42 -4.61 7.01 -12.08
C CYS A 42 -5.82 7.74 -11.46
N GLU A 43 -6.81 8.05 -12.29
CA GLU A 43 -8.05 8.71 -11.93
C GLU A 43 -8.92 7.83 -11.03
N GLU A 44 -9.04 6.54 -11.34
CA GLU A 44 -9.74 5.58 -10.49
C GLU A 44 -9.04 5.40 -9.15
N ILE A 45 -7.70 5.40 -9.13
CA ILE A 45 -6.94 5.35 -7.87
C ILE A 45 -7.23 6.58 -7.01
N VAL A 46 -7.25 7.78 -7.60
CA VAL A 46 -7.63 9.00 -6.84
C VAL A 46 -9.08 8.95 -6.40
N TYR A 47 -9.98 8.40 -7.21
CA TYR A 47 -11.37 8.20 -6.82
C TYR A 47 -11.52 7.25 -5.61
N GLN A 48 -10.74 6.17 -5.58
CA GLN A 48 -10.68 5.25 -4.44
C GLN A 48 -10.01 5.87 -3.21
N TYR A 49 -9.04 6.76 -3.41
CA TYR A 49 -8.28 7.43 -2.36
C TYR A 49 -8.30 8.97 -2.55
N PRO A 50 -9.40 9.66 -2.20
CA PRO A 50 -9.59 11.09 -2.49
C PRO A 50 -8.59 12.05 -1.82
N VAL A 51 -7.82 11.55 -0.85
CA VAL A 51 -6.72 12.30 -0.22
C VAL A 51 -5.50 12.45 -1.12
N LEU A 52 -5.40 11.65 -2.19
CA LEU A 52 -4.32 11.73 -3.16
C LEU A 52 -4.55 12.85 -4.16
N LYS A 53 -3.46 13.53 -4.51
CA LYS A 53 -3.44 14.44 -5.65
C LYS A 53 -3.17 13.62 -6.91
N LEU A 54 -3.97 13.86 -7.96
CA LEU A 54 -3.82 13.17 -9.23
C LEU A 54 -2.41 13.28 -9.82
N ALA A 55 -1.80 14.46 -9.75
CA ALA A 55 -0.42 14.68 -10.21
C ALA A 55 0.61 13.81 -9.46
N ASP A 56 0.38 13.55 -8.17
CA ASP A 56 1.28 12.75 -7.35
C ASP A 56 1.14 11.26 -7.69
N VAL A 57 -0.07 10.80 -8.00
CA VAL A 57 -0.33 9.43 -8.49
C VAL A 57 0.33 9.20 -9.84
N TYR A 58 0.17 10.11 -10.81
CA TYR A 58 0.88 10.02 -12.09
C TYR A 58 2.40 10.01 -11.90
N SER A 59 2.93 10.84 -11.00
CA SER A 59 4.37 10.88 -10.73
C SER A 59 4.87 9.56 -10.14
N ALA A 60 4.12 8.96 -9.22
CA ALA A 60 4.45 7.68 -8.62
C ALA A 60 4.42 6.52 -9.63
N ILE A 61 3.40 6.47 -10.48
CA ILE A 61 3.28 5.45 -11.54
C ILE A 61 4.36 5.65 -12.61
N SER A 62 4.65 6.90 -12.99
CA SER A 62 5.75 7.19 -13.91
C SER A 62 7.10 6.73 -13.34
N TYR A 63 7.35 6.98 -12.05
CA TYR A 63 8.55 6.47 -11.40
C TYR A 63 8.61 4.94 -11.42
N TYR A 64 7.50 4.27 -11.10
CA TYR A 64 7.40 2.81 -11.16
C TYR A 64 7.68 2.27 -12.56
N LEU A 65 7.09 2.85 -13.60
CA LEU A 65 7.30 2.40 -14.99
C LEU A 65 8.75 2.62 -15.47
N ASN A 66 9.45 3.61 -14.94
CA ASN A 66 10.85 3.87 -15.29
C ASN A 66 11.85 2.98 -14.53
N ASP A 67 11.49 2.48 -13.34
CA ASP A 67 12.38 1.70 -12.46
C ASP A 67 11.60 0.59 -11.73
N GLN A 68 11.03 -0.33 -12.52
CA GLN A 68 10.16 -1.40 -12.02
C GLN A 68 10.89 -2.34 -11.06
N ASP A 69 12.09 -2.78 -11.42
CA ASP A 69 12.87 -3.75 -10.63
C ASP A 69 13.15 -3.25 -9.21
N ARG A 70 13.47 -1.97 -9.07
CA ARG A 70 13.73 -1.35 -7.77
C ARG A 70 12.47 -1.28 -6.91
N VAL A 71 11.34 -0.90 -7.51
CA VAL A 71 10.08 -0.79 -6.78
C VAL A 71 9.58 -2.18 -6.40
N GLU A 72 9.62 -3.16 -7.30
CA GLU A 72 9.21 -4.52 -7.01
C GLU A 72 10.08 -5.14 -5.91
N SER A 73 11.41 -4.93 -5.96
CA SER A 73 12.33 -5.35 -4.88
C SER A 73 11.97 -4.74 -3.52
N TYR A 74 11.46 -3.52 -3.50
CA TYR A 74 10.95 -2.88 -2.28
C TYR A 74 9.65 -3.52 -1.80
N LEU A 75 8.69 -3.74 -2.71
CA LEU A 75 7.39 -4.35 -2.39
C LEU A 75 7.57 -5.77 -1.85
N GLU A 76 8.38 -6.59 -2.51
CA GLU A 76 8.64 -7.98 -2.07
C GLU A 76 9.25 -8.06 -0.66
N LYS A 77 10.17 -7.15 -0.33
CA LYS A 77 10.76 -7.11 1.03
C LYS A 77 9.67 -6.84 2.07
N HIS A 78 8.75 -5.95 1.74
CA HIS A 78 7.66 -5.58 2.63
C HIS A 78 6.64 -6.72 2.77
N ASP A 79 6.33 -7.43 1.69
CA ASP A 79 5.42 -8.58 1.70
C ASP A 79 5.99 -9.74 2.51
N ARG A 80 7.28 -10.07 2.35
CA ARG A 80 7.94 -11.09 3.18
C ARG A 80 7.91 -10.75 4.66
N LEU A 81 8.11 -9.47 5.01
CA LEU A 81 8.03 -9.03 6.40
C LEU A 81 6.60 -9.21 6.94
N ALA A 82 5.59 -8.76 6.17
CA ALA A 82 4.19 -8.91 6.55
C ALA A 82 3.79 -10.39 6.73
N GLU A 83 4.27 -11.27 5.85
CA GLU A 83 4.03 -12.71 5.94
C GLU A 83 4.68 -13.32 7.19
N SER A 84 5.94 -12.98 7.49
CA SER A 84 6.61 -13.45 8.71
C SER A 84 5.92 -12.99 10.00
N ILE A 85 5.44 -11.74 10.03
CA ILE A 85 4.68 -11.20 11.17
C ILE A 85 3.35 -11.95 11.31
N LYS A 86 2.66 -12.20 10.19
CA LYS A 86 1.41 -12.96 10.16
C LYS A 86 1.60 -14.38 10.68
N GLU A 87 2.64 -15.09 10.25
CA GLU A 87 2.96 -16.44 10.74
C GLU A 87 3.28 -16.44 12.24
N ASN A 88 4.05 -15.45 12.71
CA ASN A 88 4.35 -15.30 14.13
C ASN A 88 3.07 -15.07 14.96
N ILE A 89 2.19 -14.17 14.53
CA ILE A 89 0.91 -13.92 15.21
C ILE A 89 0.04 -15.18 15.19
N GLN A 90 -0.08 -15.87 14.04
CA GLN A 90 -0.93 -17.06 13.93
C GLN A 90 -0.43 -18.24 14.76
N SER A 91 0.89 -18.38 14.91
CA SER A 91 1.48 -19.43 15.76
C SER A 91 1.31 -19.16 17.26
N HIS A 92 1.26 -17.89 17.68
CA HIS A 92 1.13 -17.51 19.08
C HIS A 92 -0.32 -17.32 19.54
N PHE A 93 -1.24 -17.02 18.63
CA PHE A 93 -2.64 -16.78 18.95
C PHE A 93 -3.54 -17.88 18.38
N ASP A 94 -3.93 -18.85 19.22
CA ASP A 94 -4.89 -19.89 18.84
C ASP A 94 -6.28 -19.29 18.56
N THR A 95 -6.50 -19.01 17.28
CA THR A 95 -7.76 -18.41 16.80
C THR A 95 -8.92 -19.41 16.88
N LYS A 96 -8.65 -20.72 17.03
CA LYS A 96 -9.71 -21.73 17.17
C LYS A 96 -10.50 -21.52 18.45
N MET A 97 -9.83 -21.25 19.58
CA MET A 97 -10.53 -21.04 20.86
C MET A 97 -11.46 -19.82 20.80
N ILE A 98 -11.03 -18.73 20.16
CA ILE A 98 -11.85 -17.53 19.97
C ILE A 98 -13.04 -17.85 19.05
N ARG A 99 -12.80 -18.55 17.93
CA ARG A 99 -13.84 -18.95 16.98
C ARG A 99 -14.89 -19.85 17.65
N GLU A 100 -14.47 -20.86 18.41
CA GLU A 100 -15.35 -21.76 19.15
C GLU A 100 -16.20 -20.99 20.17
N ARG A 101 -15.60 -20.04 20.89
CA ARG A 101 -16.34 -19.17 21.83
C ARG A 101 -17.39 -18.33 21.12
N LEU A 102 -17.09 -17.80 19.94
CA LEU A 102 -18.02 -17.00 19.14
C LEU A 102 -19.17 -17.86 18.57
N LEU A 103 -18.87 -19.06 18.08
CA LEU A 103 -19.88 -20.00 17.60
C LEU A 103 -20.84 -20.44 18.71
N LYS A 104 -20.33 -20.75 19.90
CA LYS A 104 -21.16 -21.04 21.08
C LYS A 104 -22.10 -19.88 21.43
N ARG A 105 -21.63 -18.63 21.35
CA ARG A 105 -22.46 -17.44 21.60
C ARG A 105 -23.53 -17.23 20.53
N LYS A 106 -23.24 -17.53 19.26
CA LYS A 106 -24.23 -17.45 18.18
C LYS A 106 -25.37 -18.44 18.42
N ASN A 107 -25.03 -19.71 18.70
CA ASN A 107 -26.00 -20.79 18.87
C ASN A 107 -26.80 -20.70 20.18
N ALA A 108 -26.30 -19.98 21.20
CA ALA A 108 -27.03 -19.73 22.45
C ALA A 108 -28.02 -18.56 22.37
N LYS A 109 -28.07 -17.86 21.23
CA LYS A 109 -28.96 -16.72 20.97
C LYS A 109 -30.10 -17.06 20.00
N GLU A 110 -30.07 -18.25 19.40
CA GLU A 110 -31.19 -18.89 18.69
C GLU A 110 -31.96 -19.78 19.68
#